data_AF-R1B675-F1
#
_entry.id   AF-R1B675-F1
#
_cell.length_a   1.000
_cell.length_b   1.000
_cell.length_c   1.000
_cell.angle_alpha   90.00
_cell.angle_beta   90.00
_cell.angle_gamma   90.00
#
_symmetry.space_group_name_H-M   'P 1'
#
loop_
_entity.id
_entity.type
_entity.pdbx_description
1 polymer ?
#
loop_
_entity_poly.entity_id
_entity_poly.type
_entity_poly.pdbx_seq_one_letter_code
_entity_poly.pdbx_strand_id
1 'polypeptide(L)'
;MSLEATIAQKTAGTDASEVLELVLDGVKASKVTGLNQFTKLKVLQLNGCGLTSLEEFPTLPNLQRLELADNALSDGLDHLQDAALMHLKASLPSLRELDMEGCAVAEEDAYRETVFEMLPQIKYLDGALAAARLLP
;
A
#
# COMPACT_ATOMS: atom_id res chain seq x y z
N MET A 1 -17.32 -11.91 -0.91
CA MET A 1 -17.59 -10.83 0.05
C MET A 1 -16.85 -9.60 -0.46
N SER A 2 -17.43 -8.40 -0.36
CA SER A 2 -16.74 -7.17 -0.79
C SER A 2 -15.71 -6.71 0.25
N LEU A 3 -14.81 -5.82 -0.15
CA LEU A 3 -13.84 -5.17 0.74
C LEU A 3 -14.54 -4.49 1.93
N GLU A 4 -15.52 -3.64 1.65
CA GLU A 4 -16.26 -2.89 2.68
C GLU A 4 -17.05 -3.79 3.63
N ALA A 5 -17.63 -4.89 3.14
CA ALA A 5 -18.30 -5.85 4.01
C ALA A 5 -17.31 -6.56 4.94
N THR A 6 -16.09 -6.84 4.46
CA THR A 6 -15.04 -7.47 5.27
C THR A 6 -14.49 -6.50 6.30
N ILE A 7 -14.29 -5.22 5.93
CA ILE A 7 -13.94 -4.14 6.85
C ILE A 7 -14.98 -4.05 7.97
N ALA A 8 -16.26 -3.93 7.62
CA ALA A 8 -17.35 -3.82 8.59
C ALA A 8 -17.42 -5.02 9.53
N GLN A 9 -17.16 -6.23 9.03
CA GLN A 9 -17.10 -7.44 9.85
C GLN A 9 -15.91 -7.40 10.82
N LYS A 10 -14.72 -7.00 10.36
CA LYS A 10 -13.49 -6.98 11.17
C LYS A 10 -13.47 -5.87 12.21
N THR A 11 -14.15 -4.76 11.95
CA THR A 11 -14.21 -3.59 12.86
C THR A 11 -15.52 -3.52 13.63
N ALA A 12 -16.33 -4.58 13.63
CA ALA A 12 -17.63 -4.60 14.30
C ALA A 12 -17.46 -4.31 15.81
N GLY A 13 -18.19 -3.30 16.30
CA GLY A 13 -18.13 -2.89 17.71
C GLY A 13 -16.87 -2.12 18.12
N THR A 14 -16.00 -1.77 17.17
CA THR A 14 -14.83 -0.91 17.40
C THR A 14 -15.03 0.41 16.68
N ASP A 15 -14.72 1.53 17.34
CA ASP A 15 -14.75 2.84 16.67
C ASP A 15 -13.64 2.91 15.62
N ALA A 16 -13.93 3.47 14.45
CA ALA A 16 -12.94 3.57 13.37
C ALA A 16 -11.67 4.34 13.78
N SER A 17 -11.79 5.28 14.71
CA SER A 17 -10.65 6.03 15.25
C SER A 17 -9.80 5.25 16.26
N GLU A 18 -10.20 4.04 16.64
CA GLU A 18 -9.44 3.15 17.54
C GLU A 18 -8.73 2.03 16.78
N VAL A 19 -9.11 1.75 15.54
CA VAL A 19 -8.50 0.70 14.71
C VAL A 19 -7.07 1.12 14.30
N LEU A 20 -6.09 0.29 14.67
CA LEU A 20 -4.67 0.51 14.37
C LEU A 20 -4.15 -0.42 13.27
N GLU A 21 -4.81 -1.55 13.06
CA GLU A 21 -4.38 -2.58 12.11
C GLU A 21 -5.58 -3.21 11.41
N LEU A 22 -5.45 -3.44 10.12
CA LEU A 22 -6.43 -4.15 9.31
C LEU A 22 -5.72 -5.15 8.39
N VAL A 23 -6.11 -6.41 8.52
CA VAL A 23 -5.68 -7.50 7.64
C VAL A 23 -6.84 -7.88 6.74
N LEU A 24 -6.70 -7.65 5.44
CA LEU A 24 -7.73 -7.82 4.41
C LEU A 24 -7.27 -8.78 3.29
N ASP A 25 -6.29 -9.62 3.56
CA ASP A 25 -5.73 -10.56 2.60
C ASP A 25 -6.78 -11.46 1.94
N GLY A 26 -6.61 -11.70 0.64
CA GLY A 26 -7.49 -12.53 -0.18
C GLY A 26 -8.87 -11.92 -0.45
N VAL A 27 -9.14 -10.71 0.03
CA VAL A 27 -10.42 -10.03 -0.22
C VAL A 27 -10.39 -9.40 -1.60
N LYS A 28 -11.08 -10.04 -2.55
CA LYS A 28 -11.14 -9.56 -3.94
C LYS A 28 -11.62 -8.11 -4.01
N ALA A 29 -10.75 -7.24 -4.52
CA ALA A 29 -11.03 -5.83 -4.71
C ALA A 29 -10.31 -5.32 -5.97
N SER A 30 -11.01 -4.58 -6.82
CA SER A 30 -10.39 -3.87 -7.94
C SER A 30 -9.91 -2.47 -7.55
N LYS A 31 -10.46 -1.91 -6.47
CA LYS A 31 -10.12 -0.62 -5.87
C LYS A 31 -10.15 -0.71 -4.35
N VAL A 32 -9.34 0.11 -3.69
CA VAL A 32 -9.31 0.20 -2.23
C VAL A 32 -10.28 1.30 -1.78
N THR A 33 -11.43 0.94 -1.22
CA THR A 33 -12.46 1.88 -0.74
C THR A 33 -12.85 1.62 0.72
N GLY A 34 -13.56 2.58 1.32
CA GLY A 34 -14.14 2.41 2.66
C GLY A 34 -13.13 2.43 3.82
N LEU A 35 -11.92 2.99 3.61
CA LEU A 35 -10.88 3.07 4.64
C LEU A 35 -10.66 4.48 5.22
N ASN A 36 -11.19 5.55 4.60
CA ASN A 36 -10.93 6.95 4.99
C ASN A 36 -11.27 7.28 6.46
N GLN A 37 -12.19 6.53 7.08
CA GLN A 37 -12.57 6.71 8.48
C GLN A 37 -11.51 6.21 9.48
N PHE A 38 -10.58 5.34 9.08
CA PHE A 38 -9.58 4.74 9.98
C PHE A 38 -8.34 5.63 10.12
N THR A 39 -8.55 6.84 10.62
CA THR A 39 -7.50 7.87 10.68
C THR A 39 -6.30 7.52 11.56
N LYS A 40 -6.43 6.58 12.50
CA LYS A 40 -5.33 6.08 13.36
C LYS A 40 -4.69 4.79 12.85
N LEU A 41 -5.13 4.26 11.70
CA LEU A 41 -4.59 3.04 11.12
C LEU A 41 -3.08 3.19 10.87
N LYS A 42 -2.31 2.22 11.34
CA LYS A 42 -0.84 2.16 11.20
C LYS A 42 -0.39 1.04 10.30
N VAL A 43 -1.14 -0.06 10.24
CA VAL A 43 -0.81 -1.24 9.44
C VAL A 43 -2.01 -1.65 8.61
N LEU A 44 -1.79 -1.87 7.31
CA LEU A 44 -2.80 -2.34 6.37
C LEU A 44 -2.21 -3.44 5.50
N GLN A 45 -2.84 -4.61 5.50
CA GLN A 45 -2.47 -5.73 4.64
C GLN A 45 -3.59 -6.02 3.64
N LEU A 46 -3.22 -6.08 2.36
CA LEU A 46 -4.10 -6.29 1.22
C LEU A 46 -3.47 -7.33 0.26
N ASN A 47 -2.84 -8.36 0.82
CA ASN A 47 -2.11 -9.35 0.03
C ASN A 47 -3.08 -10.23 -0.76
N GLY A 48 -2.78 -10.53 -2.03
CA GLY A 48 -3.61 -11.42 -2.85
C GLY A 48 -5.04 -10.91 -3.09
N CYS A 49 -5.28 -9.60 -3.02
CA CYS A 49 -6.59 -8.99 -3.22
C CYS A 49 -6.97 -8.86 -4.71
N GLY A 50 -6.02 -9.07 -5.63
CA GLY A 50 -6.22 -8.90 -7.07
C GLY A 50 -6.31 -7.43 -7.50
N LEU A 51 -5.69 -6.53 -6.74
CA LEU A 51 -5.61 -5.11 -7.08
C LEU A 51 -4.81 -4.93 -8.37
N THR A 52 -5.33 -4.13 -9.28
CA THR A 52 -4.66 -3.80 -10.56
C THR A 52 -4.13 -2.37 -10.59
N SER A 53 -4.62 -1.49 -9.71
CA SER A 53 -4.21 -0.10 -9.60
C SER A 53 -4.31 0.41 -8.15
N LEU A 54 -3.51 1.42 -7.84
CA LEU A 54 -3.52 2.17 -6.57
C LEU A 54 -4.00 3.62 -6.76
N GLU A 55 -4.59 3.94 -7.92
CA GLU A 55 -5.27 5.22 -8.10
C GLU A 55 -6.39 5.39 -7.07
N GLU A 56 -6.62 6.63 -6.64
CA GLU A 56 -7.67 6.98 -5.68
C GLU A 56 -7.52 6.26 -4.32
N PHE A 57 -6.33 5.79 -3.97
CA PHE A 57 -6.06 5.15 -2.67
C PHE A 57 -6.53 6.03 -1.51
N PRO A 58 -7.18 5.47 -0.46
CA PRO A 58 -7.67 6.23 0.67
C PRO A 58 -6.58 7.05 1.37
N THR A 59 -6.93 8.25 1.85
CA THR A 59 -6.00 9.05 2.66
C THR A 59 -5.93 8.48 4.06
N LEU A 60 -4.74 7.99 4.44
CA LEU A 60 -4.47 7.37 5.74
C LEU A 60 -3.25 8.04 6.36
N PRO A 61 -3.44 9.17 7.07
CA PRO A 61 -2.35 10.06 7.46
C PRO A 61 -1.36 9.44 8.45
N ASN A 62 -1.78 8.39 9.19
CA ASN A 62 -0.97 7.70 10.18
C ASN A 62 -0.49 6.31 9.72
N LEU A 63 -0.77 5.91 8.47
CA LEU A 63 -0.35 4.59 7.98
C LEU A 63 1.18 4.54 7.89
N GLN A 64 1.76 3.50 8.48
CA GLN A 64 3.21 3.28 8.57
C GLN A 64 3.67 2.09 7.75
N ARG A 65 2.84 1.04 7.66
CA ARG A 65 3.10 -0.17 6.89
C ARG A 65 1.93 -0.47 5.97
N LEU A 66 2.25 -0.69 4.69
CA LEU A 66 1.31 -1.13 3.66
C LEU A 66 1.86 -2.37 2.97
N GLU A 67 1.11 -3.46 3.02
CA GLU A 67 1.45 -4.73 2.36
C GLU A 67 0.46 -4.98 1.21
N LEU A 68 1.01 -5.15 0.02
CA LEU A 68 0.30 -5.33 -1.25
C LEU A 68 0.83 -6.54 -2.01
N ALA A 69 1.46 -7.49 -1.34
CA ALA A 69 2.07 -8.65 -1.98
C ALA A 69 1.04 -9.46 -2.79
N ASP A 70 1.51 -10.15 -3.82
CA ASP A 70 0.69 -11.02 -4.67
C ASP A 70 -0.53 -10.33 -5.32
N ASN A 71 -0.44 -9.03 -5.61
CA ASN A 71 -1.44 -8.31 -6.39
C ASN A 71 -1.04 -8.19 -7.88
N ALA A 72 -2.01 -7.88 -8.73
CA ALA A 72 -1.83 -7.74 -10.18
C ALA A 72 -1.51 -6.30 -10.59
N LEU A 73 -0.67 -5.61 -9.81
CA LEU A 73 -0.22 -4.24 -10.10
C LEU A 73 0.75 -4.32 -11.30
N SER A 74 0.21 -4.14 -12.50
CA SER A 74 0.87 -4.54 -13.76
C SER A 74 0.95 -3.45 -14.82
N ASP A 75 0.54 -2.21 -14.55
CA ASP A 75 0.59 -1.15 -15.56
C ASP A 75 2.03 -0.65 -15.84
N GLY A 76 3.05 -1.40 -15.40
CA GLY A 76 4.46 -1.07 -15.58
C GLY A 76 4.87 0.14 -14.74
N LEU A 77 6.17 0.29 -14.51
CA LEU A 77 6.66 1.51 -13.89
C LEU A 77 6.22 2.73 -14.72
N ASP A 78 6.30 2.68 -16.05
CA ASP A 78 5.98 3.82 -16.94
C ASP A 78 4.55 4.39 -16.81
N HIS A 79 3.53 3.61 -16.41
CA HIS A 79 2.18 4.15 -16.12
C HIS A 79 1.90 4.32 -14.62
N LEU A 80 2.60 3.60 -13.73
CA LEU A 80 2.57 3.84 -12.28
C LEU A 80 3.37 5.10 -11.87
N GLN A 81 4.31 5.53 -12.72
CA GLN A 81 5.45 6.40 -12.38
C GLN A 81 5.13 7.86 -12.10
N ASP A 82 3.89 8.32 -12.23
CA ASP A 82 3.55 9.66 -11.74
C ASP A 82 2.29 9.64 -10.89
N ALA A 83 1.12 9.38 -11.46
CA ALA A 83 -0.13 9.65 -10.76
C ALA A 83 -0.36 8.74 -9.54
N ALA A 84 -0.16 7.43 -9.65
CA ALA A 84 -0.46 6.48 -8.57
C ALA A 84 0.53 6.62 -7.40
N LEU A 85 1.83 6.62 -7.68
CA LEU A 85 2.86 6.78 -6.64
C LEU A 85 2.87 8.19 -6.05
N MET A 86 2.61 9.26 -6.83
CA MET A 86 2.41 10.60 -6.26
C MET A 86 1.15 10.68 -5.40
N HIS A 87 0.08 10.00 -5.79
CA HIS A 87 -1.14 9.92 -4.98
C HIS A 87 -0.88 9.19 -3.67
N LEU A 88 -0.17 8.06 -3.68
CA LEU A 88 0.26 7.38 -2.45
C LEU A 88 1.14 8.29 -1.60
N LYS A 89 2.06 9.05 -2.21
CA LYS A 89 2.90 10.00 -1.49
C LYS A 89 2.09 11.05 -0.73
N ALA A 90 1.08 11.61 -1.37
CA ALA A 90 0.20 12.61 -0.77
C ALA A 90 -0.75 11.99 0.27
N SER A 91 -1.30 10.81 -0.01
CA SER A 91 -2.30 10.14 0.80
C SER A 91 -1.73 9.43 2.03
N LEU A 92 -0.45 9.04 1.98
CA LEU A 92 0.25 8.24 3.01
C LEU A 92 1.55 8.93 3.47
N PRO A 93 1.48 10.14 4.06
CA PRO A 93 2.67 10.91 4.44
C PRO A 93 3.52 10.23 5.54
N SER A 94 2.91 9.37 6.34
CA SER A 94 3.57 8.63 7.43
C SER A 94 4.12 7.27 7.01
N LEU A 95 3.97 6.87 5.74
CA LEU A 95 4.38 5.55 5.28
C LEU A 95 5.89 5.37 5.45
N ARG A 96 6.30 4.22 6.00
CA ARG A 96 7.70 3.84 6.22
C ARG A 96 8.04 2.51 5.60
N GLU A 97 7.07 1.63 5.44
CA GLU A 97 7.27 0.27 4.96
C GLU A 97 6.23 -0.02 3.87
N LEU A 98 6.71 -0.40 2.70
CA LEU A 98 5.92 -0.81 1.56
C LEU A 98 6.39 -2.18 1.12
N ASP A 99 5.45 -3.09 0.94
CA ASP A 99 5.70 -4.42 0.39
C ASP A 99 4.83 -4.62 -0.85
N MET A 100 5.48 -4.88 -1.98
CA MET A 100 4.85 -5.20 -3.26
C MET A 100 5.46 -6.47 -3.87
N GLU A 101 6.05 -7.35 -3.05
CA GLU A 101 6.59 -8.63 -3.50
C GLU A 101 5.52 -9.44 -4.25
N GLY A 102 5.90 -10.12 -5.34
CA GLY A 102 4.95 -10.89 -6.17
C GLY A 102 4.01 -10.04 -7.04
N CYS A 103 4.13 -8.71 -7.02
CA CYS A 103 3.52 -7.85 -8.04
C CYS A 103 4.40 -7.78 -9.30
N ALA A 104 3.78 -7.68 -10.47
CA ALA A 104 4.53 -7.56 -11.74
C ALA A 104 5.48 -6.34 -11.76
N VAL A 105 5.10 -5.23 -11.14
CA VAL A 105 5.96 -4.03 -11.02
C VAL A 105 7.28 -4.31 -10.27
N ALA A 106 7.32 -5.31 -9.37
CA ALA A 106 8.53 -5.65 -8.62
C ALA A 106 9.58 -6.38 -9.47
N GLU A 107 9.20 -6.87 -10.66
CA GLU A 107 10.08 -7.51 -11.63
C GLU A 107 10.68 -6.52 -12.64
N GLU A 108 10.23 -5.26 -12.65
CA GLU A 108 10.69 -4.22 -13.57
C GLU A 108 12.12 -3.75 -13.24
N ASP A 109 12.87 -3.40 -14.28
CA ASP A 109 14.20 -2.81 -14.13
C ASP A 109 14.11 -1.48 -13.36
N ALA A 110 15.10 -1.21 -12.50
CA ALA A 110 15.16 -0.01 -11.65
C ALA A 110 13.97 0.20 -10.68
N TYR A 111 13.05 -0.77 -10.54
CA TYR A 111 11.88 -0.71 -9.65
C TYR A 111 12.17 -0.11 -8.27
N ARG A 112 13.16 -0.65 -7.55
CA ARG A 112 13.52 -0.14 -6.21
C ARG A 112 14.00 1.30 -6.25
N GLU A 113 14.80 1.64 -7.25
CA GLU A 113 15.36 2.99 -7.39
C GLU A 113 14.27 4.02 -7.61
N THR A 114 13.37 3.73 -8.55
CA THR A 114 12.20 4.55 -8.89
C THR A 114 11.27 4.71 -7.69
N VAL A 115 10.91 3.61 -7.02
CA VAL A 115 9.99 3.68 -5.87
C VAL A 115 10.59 4.51 -4.73
N PHE A 116 11.87 4.37 -4.41
CA PHE A 116 12.53 5.20 -3.39
C PHE A 116 12.66 6.67 -3.79
N GLU A 117 12.86 6.98 -5.07
CA GLU A 117 12.88 8.36 -5.58
C GLU A 117 11.50 9.02 -5.46
N MET A 118 10.45 8.29 -5.82
CA MET A 118 9.08 8.77 -5.80
C MET A 118 8.49 8.89 -4.40
N LEU A 119 8.77 7.92 -3.54
CA LEU A 119 8.30 7.82 -2.16
C LEU A 119 9.44 8.04 -1.17
N PRO A 120 10.05 9.23 -1.09
CA PRO A 120 11.23 9.47 -0.24
C PRO A 120 10.94 9.30 1.26
N GLN A 121 9.67 9.20 1.66
CA GLN A 121 9.28 8.95 3.05
C GLN A 121 9.42 7.47 3.47
N ILE A 122 9.46 6.52 2.53
CA ILE A 122 9.59 5.09 2.88
C ILE A 122 11.04 4.77 3.27
N LYS A 123 11.18 3.88 4.26
CA LYS A 123 12.46 3.38 4.75
C LYS A 123 12.73 1.97 4.27
N TYR A 124 11.69 1.15 4.12
CA TYR A 124 11.80 -0.23 3.67
C TYR A 124 10.88 -0.47 2.49
N LEU A 125 11.44 -1.16 1.48
CA LEU A 125 10.73 -1.66 0.30
C LEU A 125 11.02 -3.14 0.17
N ASP A 126 10.00 -3.99 0.27
CA ASP A 126 10.12 -5.45 0.19
C ASP A 126 11.20 -5.99 1.15
N GLY A 127 11.20 -5.47 2.39
CA GLY A 127 12.19 -5.78 3.43
C GLY A 127 13.58 -5.15 3.26
N ALA A 128 13.87 -4.51 2.12
CA ALA A 128 15.16 -3.86 1.87
C ALA A 128 15.19 -2.40 2.36
N LEU A 129 16.24 -2.02 3.11
CA LEU A 129 16.42 -0.67 3.63
C LEU A 129 16.87 0.31 2.54
N ALA A 130 16.23 1.47 2.43
CA ALA A 130 16.57 2.54 1.48
C ALA A 130 18.05 2.98 1.52
N ALA A 131 18.65 2.96 2.72
CA ALA A 131 20.05 3.35 2.95
C ALA A 131 21.07 2.27 2.56
N ALA A 132 20.65 1.06 2.18
CA ALA A 132 21.56 0.03 1.69
C ALA A 132 22.17 0.37 0.31
N ARG A 133 21.81 1.50 -0.31
CA ARG A 133 22.35 2.03 -1.57
C ARG A 133 23.79 2.55 -1.50
N LEU A 134 24.54 2.31 -0.42
CA LEU A 134 25.92 2.76 -0.24
C LEU A 134 26.86 1.65 0.27
N LEU A 135 26.78 0.47 -0.31
CA LEU A 135 27.91 -0.47 -0.22
C LEU A 135 28.51 -0.65 -1.63
N PRO A 136 29.78 -0.24 -1.83
CA PRO A 136 30.48 -0.43 -3.10
C PRO A 136 30.70 -1.91 -3.43
#